data_AF-A0A2A4SJ71-F1
#
_entry.id   AF-A0A2A4SJ71-F1
#
_cell.length_a   1.000
_cell.length_b   1.000
_cell.length_c   1.000
_cell.angle_alpha   90.00
_cell.angle_beta   90.00
_cell.angle_gamma   90.00
#
_symmetry.space_group_name_H-M   'P 1'
#
loop_
_entity.id
_entity.type
_entity.pdbx_description
1 polymer ?
#
loop_
_entity_poly.entity_id
_entity_poly.type
_entity_poly.pdbx_seq_one_letter_code
_entity_poly.pdbx_strand_id
1 'polypeptide(L)'
;MVNDGESDGPGDRVVYQVEESLSGKTYQAYCPELILLGFGDTPEEAKEALQREVSSYLEDCDRLGILEDVLIEAGFYDDGDRWVSDAVIPAREPKILMLDSESGLLEGLEGLMPGNPPDPPL
;
A
#
# COMPACT_ATOMS: atom_id res chain seq x y z
N MET A 1 -32.11 5.57 16.59
CA MET A 1 -31.34 6.46 15.71
C MET A 1 -29.89 6.14 15.99
N VAL A 2 -29.40 5.03 15.45
CA VAL A 2 -27.96 4.81 15.41
C VAL A 2 -27.45 5.78 14.36
N ASN A 3 -26.52 6.64 14.74
CA ASN A 3 -25.74 7.36 13.74
C ASN A 3 -24.80 6.30 13.20
N ASP A 4 -25.18 5.68 12.08
CA ASP A 4 -24.23 5.00 11.21
C ASP A 4 -23.22 6.08 10.85
N GLY A 5 -22.09 6.09 11.56
CA GLY A 5 -20.92 6.81 11.07
C GLY A 5 -20.68 6.23 9.69
N GLU A 6 -20.81 7.07 8.66
CA GLU A 6 -20.37 6.79 7.31
C GLU A 6 -18.91 6.35 7.43
N SER A 7 -18.70 5.05 7.57
CA SER A 7 -17.38 4.47 7.64
C SER A 7 -16.94 4.47 6.19
N ASP A 8 -16.39 5.60 5.77
CA ASP A 8 -15.66 5.79 4.52
C ASP A 8 -14.87 4.50 4.29
N GLY A 9 -15.37 3.68 3.38
CA GLY A 9 -14.93 2.29 3.27
C GLY A 9 -13.49 2.27 2.79
N PRO A 10 -12.76 1.15 2.93
CA PRO A 10 -11.41 1.07 2.38
C PRO A 10 -11.37 1.43 0.89
N GLY A 11 -12.46 1.20 0.14
CA GLY A 11 -12.61 1.58 -1.26
C GLY A 11 -12.74 3.09 -1.55
N ASP A 12 -13.22 3.91 -0.61
CA ASP A 12 -13.38 5.36 -0.81
C ASP A 12 -12.04 6.11 -0.76
N ARG A 13 -11.00 5.46 -0.23
CA ARG A 13 -9.65 6.02 -0.07
C ARG A 13 -8.62 5.45 -1.04
N VAL A 14 -9.04 4.81 -2.13
CA VAL A 14 -8.12 4.26 -3.12
C VAL A 14 -8.13 5.10 -4.40
N VAL A 15 -6.94 5.48 -4.86
CA VAL A 15 -6.71 6.18 -6.13
C VAL A 15 -6.03 5.21 -7.09
N TYR A 16 -6.74 4.82 -8.15
CA TYR A 16 -6.30 3.82 -9.14
C TYR A 16 -6.52 4.30 -10.58
N GLN A 17 -5.83 3.67 -11.51
CA GLN A 17 -6.00 3.91 -12.94
C GLN A 17 -7.31 3.27 -13.44
N VAL A 18 -8.02 3.97 -14.33
CA VAL A 18 -9.15 3.41 -15.07
C VAL A 18 -8.86 3.47 -16.56
N GLU A 19 -8.86 2.30 -17.19
CA GLU A 19 -8.80 2.17 -18.64
C GLU A 19 -10.21 1.95 -19.19
N GLU A 20 -10.62 2.78 -20.15
CA GLU A 20 -11.93 2.70 -20.78
C GLU A 20 -11.80 2.06 -22.16
N SER A 21 -12.70 1.14 -22.48
CA SER A 21 -12.79 0.57 -23.82
C SER A 21 -14.23 0.24 -24.22
N LEU A 22 -14.45 0.07 -25.53
CA LEU A 22 -15.73 -0.39 -26.07
C LEU A 22 -15.56 -1.82 -26.55
N SER A 23 -16.30 -2.75 -25.94
CA SER A 23 -16.30 -4.16 -26.32
C SER A 23 -17.61 -4.50 -27.02
N GLY A 24 -17.60 -4.48 -28.35
CA GLY A 24 -18.79 -4.68 -29.17
C GLY A 24 -19.79 -3.53 -29.06
N LYS A 25 -20.82 -3.69 -28.21
CA LYS A 25 -21.86 -2.67 -27.94
C LYS A 25 -21.91 -2.21 -26.48
N THR A 26 -20.98 -2.69 -25.65
CA THR A 26 -20.97 -2.45 -24.21
C THR A 26 -19.69 -1.72 -23.84
N TYR A 27 -19.82 -0.70 -23.00
CA TYR A 27 -18.68 0.03 -22.45
C TYR A 27 -18.05 -0.76 -21.31
N GLN A 28 -16.74 -0.69 -21.22
CA GLN A 28 -15.93 -1.37 -20.23
C GLN A 28 -15.01 -0.36 -19.55
N ALA A 29 -14.94 -0.43 -18.22
CA ALA A 29 -13.95 0.22 -17.40
C ALA A 29 -13.09 -0.87 -16.74
N TYR A 30 -11.78 -0.70 -16.74
CA TYR A 30 -10.83 -1.68 -16.22
C TYR A 30 -9.84 -1.02 -15.26
N CYS A 31 -9.66 -1.62 -14.08
CA CYS A 31 -8.56 -1.29 -13.18
C CYS A 31 -7.45 -2.33 -13.36
N PRO A 32 -6.32 -1.97 -14.01
CA PRO A 32 -5.23 -2.90 -14.27
C PRO A 32 -4.53 -3.41 -13.00
N GLU A 33 -4.46 -2.58 -11.95
CA GLU A 33 -3.78 -2.93 -10.70
C GLU A 33 -4.53 -4.03 -9.93
N LEU A 34 -5.86 -3.93 -9.87
CA LEU A 34 -6.72 -4.88 -9.14
C LEU A 34 -7.28 -5.98 -10.05
N ILE A 35 -7.08 -5.88 -11.37
CA ILE A 35 -7.61 -6.81 -12.37
C ILE A 35 -9.15 -6.90 -12.27
N LEU A 36 -9.80 -5.75 -12.06
CA LEU A 36 -11.25 -5.63 -11.90
C LEU A 36 -11.88 -4.88 -13.07
N LEU A 37 -13.11 -5.27 -13.43
CA LEU A 37 -13.79 -4.84 -14.64
C LEU A 37 -15.22 -4.39 -14.30
N GLY A 38 -15.61 -3.22 -14.79
CA GLY A 38 -16.98 -2.73 -14.80
C GLY A 38 -17.54 -2.67 -16.22
N PHE A 39 -18.84 -2.91 -16.37
CA PHE A 39 -19.55 -2.86 -17.65
C PHE A 39 -20.79 -1.97 -17.56
N GLY A 40 -21.11 -1.31 -18.66
CA GLY A 40 -22.31 -0.46 -18.76
C GLY A 40 -22.74 -0.21 -20.20
N ASP A 41 -23.96 0.30 -20.37
CA ASP A 41 -24.46 0.78 -21.66
C ASP A 41 -23.89 2.17 -22.00
N THR A 42 -23.30 2.85 -21.00
CA THR A 42 -22.55 4.11 -21.14
C THR A 42 -21.16 4.03 -20.48
N PRO A 43 -20.20 4.90 -20.84
CA PRO A 43 -18.91 4.99 -20.16
C PRO A 43 -19.06 5.23 -18.65
N GLU A 44 -19.99 6.10 -18.27
CA GLU A 44 -20.28 6.44 -16.87
C GLU A 44 -20.80 5.24 -16.10
N GLU A 45 -21.76 4.49 -16.65
CA GLU A 45 -22.26 3.26 -16.02
C GLU A 45 -21.16 2.20 -15.86
N ALA A 46 -20.26 2.08 -16.84
CA ALA A 46 -19.13 1.15 -16.74
C ALA A 46 -18.18 1.54 -15.59
N LYS A 47 -17.93 2.83 -15.40
CA LYS A 47 -17.13 3.35 -14.28
C LYS A 47 -17.81 3.14 -12.94
N GLU A 48 -19.09 3.45 -12.82
CA GLU A 48 -19.85 3.20 -11.59
C GLU A 48 -19.90 1.71 -11.26
N ALA A 49 -19.99 0.84 -12.26
CA ALA A 49 -19.89 -0.60 -12.08
C ALA A 49 -18.49 -1.00 -11.56
N LEU A 50 -17.43 -0.47 -12.15
CA LEU A 50 -16.05 -0.74 -11.69
C LEU A 50 -15.86 -0.26 -10.25
N GLN A 51 -16.33 0.94 -9.90
CA GLN A 51 -16.23 1.48 -8.54
C GLN A 51 -16.90 0.57 -7.53
N ARG A 52 -18.11 0.06 -7.84
CA ARG A 52 -18.82 -0.89 -6.97
C ARG A 52 -18.05 -2.20 -6.78
N GLU A 53 -17.50 -2.76 -7.85
CA GLU A 53 -16.70 -4.00 -7.77
C GLU A 53 -15.42 -3.79 -6.96
N VAL A 54 -14.72 -2.65 -7.16
CA VAL A 54 -13.53 -2.28 -6.38
C VAL A 54 -13.87 -2.13 -4.90
N SER A 55 -14.92 -1.38 -4.55
CA SER A 55 -15.33 -1.20 -3.15
C SER A 55 -15.67 -2.54 -2.50
N SER A 56 -16.48 -3.38 -3.17
CA SER A 56 -16.86 -4.70 -2.64
C SER A 56 -15.65 -5.61 -2.44
N TYR A 57 -14.70 -5.60 -3.37
CA TYR A 57 -13.48 -6.41 -3.27
C TYR A 57 -12.61 -5.98 -2.09
N LEU A 58 -12.40 -4.67 -1.93
CA LEU A 58 -11.56 -4.13 -0.85
C LEU A 58 -12.21 -4.30 0.53
N GLU A 59 -13.53 -4.16 0.64
CA GLU A 59 -14.27 -4.47 1.87
C GLU A 59 -14.13 -5.95 2.27
N ASP A 60 -14.18 -6.86 1.29
CA ASP A 60 -13.98 -8.28 1.54
C ASP A 60 -12.53 -8.57 2.00
N CYS A 61 -11.53 -7.94 1.39
CA CYS A 61 -10.13 -8.03 1.79
C CYS A 61 -9.88 -7.47 3.20
N ASP A 62 -10.53 -6.36 3.55
CA ASP A 62 -10.47 -5.76 4.89
C ASP A 62 -11.03 -6.70 5.94
N ARG A 63 -12.22 -7.27 5.66
CA ARG A 63 -12.85 -8.27 6.55
C ARG A 63 -11.99 -9.52 6.74
N LEU A 64 -11.20 -9.88 5.74
CA LEU A 64 -10.26 -11.01 5.80
C LEU A 64 -8.91 -10.64 6.43
N GLY A 65 -8.66 -9.36 6.69
CA GLY A 65 -7.42 -8.86 7.27
C GLY A 65 -6.22 -8.91 6.31
N ILE A 66 -6.47 -8.88 5.00
CA ILE A 66 -5.46 -8.97 3.93
C ILE A 66 -5.41 -7.73 3.03
N LEU A 67 -6.15 -6.68 3.38
CA LEU A 67 -6.27 -5.47 2.56
C LEU A 67 -4.91 -4.82 2.26
N GLU A 68 -4.10 -4.58 3.28
CA GLU A 68 -2.80 -3.93 3.13
C GLU A 68 -1.87 -4.76 2.23
N ASP A 69 -1.78 -6.08 2.45
CA ASP A 69 -0.96 -6.98 1.65
C ASP A 69 -1.38 -6.95 0.18
N VAL A 70 -2.70 -7.04 -0.09
CA VAL A 70 -3.25 -6.98 -1.44
C VAL A 70 -2.93 -5.67 -2.13
N LEU A 71 -3.07 -4.54 -1.44
CA LEU A 71 -2.80 -3.21 -1.99
C LEU A 71 -1.30 -3.04 -2.28
N ILE A 72 -0.43 -3.45 -1.37
CA ILE A 72 1.03 -3.42 -1.57
C ILE A 72 1.44 -4.30 -2.76
N GLU A 73 0.92 -5.53 -2.84
CA GLU A 73 1.21 -6.45 -3.95
C GLU A 73 0.70 -5.92 -5.30
N ALA A 74 -0.43 -5.21 -5.31
CA ALA A 74 -0.98 -4.55 -6.48
C ALA A 74 -0.24 -3.25 -6.87
N GLY A 75 0.77 -2.82 -6.08
CA GLY A 75 1.58 -1.64 -6.38
C GLY A 75 1.02 -0.33 -5.84
N PHE A 76 0.13 -0.39 -4.85
CA PHE A 76 -0.32 0.79 -4.11
C PHE A 76 0.63 1.10 -2.95
N TYR A 77 0.70 2.38 -2.60
CA TYR A 77 1.34 2.85 -1.37
C TYR A 77 0.41 3.78 -0.61
N ASP A 78 0.56 3.81 0.72
CA ASP A 78 -0.13 4.76 1.58
C ASP A 78 0.60 6.13 1.53
N ASP A 79 -0.13 7.20 1.19
CA ASP A 79 0.40 8.56 1.11
C ASP A 79 0.20 9.38 2.41
N GLY A 80 -0.39 8.78 3.44
CA GLY A 80 -0.80 9.36 4.71
C GLY A 80 -2.30 9.63 4.84
N ASP A 81 -3.04 9.67 3.72
CA ASP A 81 -4.51 9.86 3.68
C ASP A 81 -5.20 8.75 2.88
N ARG A 82 -4.53 8.24 1.84
CA ARG A 82 -5.09 7.37 0.80
C ARG A 82 -4.09 6.29 0.36
N TRP A 83 -4.66 5.24 -0.20
CA TRP A 83 -3.90 4.27 -0.99
C TRP A 83 -3.83 4.76 -2.43
N VAL A 84 -2.62 4.95 -2.93
CA VAL A 84 -2.38 5.51 -4.26
C VAL A 84 -1.58 4.51 -5.08
N SER A 85 -2.07 4.21 -6.27
CA SER A 85 -1.36 3.39 -7.24
C SER A 85 -0.09 4.11 -7.71
N ASP A 86 1.05 3.40 -7.68
CA ASP A 86 2.32 3.88 -8.23
C ASP A 86 2.21 4.27 -9.72
N ALA A 87 1.29 3.64 -10.46
CA ALA A 87 1.02 3.98 -11.86
C ALA A 87 0.34 5.35 -12.04
N VAL A 88 -0.40 5.83 -11.02
CA VAL A 88 -1.09 7.12 -11.06
C VAL A 88 -0.19 8.23 -10.54
N ILE A 89 0.41 8.02 -9.37
CA ILE A 89 1.38 8.93 -8.77
C ILE A 89 2.58 8.07 -8.39
N PRO A 90 3.74 8.19 -9.04
CA PRO A 90 4.88 7.36 -8.71
C PRO A 90 5.36 7.65 -7.28
N ALA A 91 5.61 6.59 -6.52
CA ALA A 91 6.20 6.68 -5.20
C ALA A 91 7.56 7.39 -5.29
N ARG A 92 7.87 8.19 -4.27
CA ARG A 92 9.16 8.89 -4.21
C ARG A 92 10.28 7.85 -4.19
N GLU A 93 11.33 8.06 -5.00
CA GLU A 93 12.47 7.13 -5.04
C GLU A 93 12.96 6.80 -3.63
N PRO A 94 12.98 5.51 -3.24
CA PRO A 94 13.47 5.12 -1.93
C PRO A 94 14.94 5.51 -1.86
N LYS A 95 15.28 6.36 -0.88
CA LYS A 95 16.67 6.63 -0.56
C LYS A 95 17.24 5.39 0.12
N ILE A 96 17.78 4.47 -0.69
CA ILE A 96 18.48 3.29 -0.18
C ILE A 96 19.73 3.79 0.54
N LEU A 97 19.65 3.88 1.86
CA LEU A 97 20.81 4.06 2.71
C LEU A 97 21.47 2.70 2.87
N MET A 98 22.53 2.45 2.11
CA MET A 98 23.42 1.32 2.37
C MET A 98 24.08 1.58 3.72
N LEU A 99 23.64 0.85 4.75
CA LEU A 99 24.34 0.79 6.02
C LEU A 99 25.59 -0.07 5.79
N ASP A 100 26.77 0.57 5.70
CA ASP A 100 28.01 -0.18 5.81
C ASP A 100 28.03 -0.85 7.18
N SER A 101 28.16 -2.17 7.18
CA SER A 101 28.17 -2.97 8.41
C SER A 101 29.52 -2.88 9.15
N GLU A 102 30.43 -2.02 8.70
CA GLU A 102 31.82 -1.95 9.19
C GLU A 102 32.10 -0.79 10.14
N SER A 103 31.14 0.13 10.37
CA SER A 103 31.39 1.31 11.23
C SER A 103 30.45 1.46 12.44
N GLY A 104 29.59 0.48 12.71
CA GLY A 104 28.58 0.58 13.77
C GLY A 104 29.00 0.03 15.14
N LEU A 105 29.40 0.94 16.04
CA LEU A 105 29.36 0.84 17.52
C LEU A 105 30.58 0.29 18.28
N LEU A 106 31.58 1.14 18.56
CA LEU A 106 32.49 0.94 19.70
C LEU A 106 32.71 2.18 20.60
N GLU A 107 32.24 3.37 20.22
CA GLU A 107 32.35 4.60 21.04
C GLU A 107 31.30 4.64 22.18
N GLY A 108 31.16 3.57 22.95
CA GLY A 108 30.19 3.50 24.05
C GLY A 108 30.38 2.36 25.05
N LEU A 109 31.38 1.50 24.86
CA LEU A 109 31.63 0.33 25.71
C LEU A 109 32.98 0.42 26.47
N GLU A 110 33.62 1.58 26.54
CA GLU A 110 34.84 1.77 27.35
C GLU A 110 34.59 1.65 28.87
N GLY A 111 33.33 1.63 29.31
CA GLY A 111 32.96 1.51 30.72
C GLY A 111 32.66 0.10 31.24
N LEU A 112 32.68 -0.94 30.39
CA LEU A 112 32.20 -2.28 30.78
C LEU A 112 33.25 -3.41 30.75
N MET A 113 34.53 -3.09 30.59
CA MET A 113 35.60 -4.07 30.75
C MET A 113 36.13 -3.99 32.19
N PRO A 114 36.03 -5.05 33.03
CA PRO A 114 36.75 -5.07 34.30
C PRO A 114 38.24 -4.96 34.00
N GLY A 115 38.91 -3.98 34.62
CA GLY A 115 40.33 -3.72 34.42
C GLY A 115 41.17 -4.98 34.60
N ASN A 116 42.13 -5.19 33.71
CA ASN A 116 43.05 -6.32 33.77
C ASN A 116 43.73 -6.33 35.16
N PRO A 117 43.67 -7.44 35.92
CA PRO A 117 44.34 -7.51 37.20
C PRO A 117 45.85 -7.33 36.99
N PRO A 118 46.55 -6.63 37.90
CA PRO A 118 47.99 -6.45 37.78
C PRO A 118 48.70 -7.81 37.82
N ASP A 119 49.68 -7.98 36.94
CA ASP A 119 50.51 -9.19 36.89
C ASP A 119 51.19 -9.45 38.24
N PRO A 120 51.24 -10.71 38.72
CA PRO A 120 51.95 -11.03 39.95
C PRO A 120 53.46 -10.81 39.76
N PRO A 121 54.18 -10.34 40.79
CA PRO A 121 55.60 -10.08 40.70
C PRO A 121 56.39 -11.38 40.47
N LEU A 122 57.43 -11.28 39.63
CA LEU A 122 58.38 -12.35 39.26
C LEU A 122 59.16 -12.90 40.46
#